data_AF-A0A0B1TLB7-F1
#
_entry.id   AF-A0A0B1TLB7-F1
#
_cell.length_a   1.000
_cell.length_b   1.000
_cell.length_c   1.000
_cell.angle_alpha   90.00
_cell.angle_beta   90.00
_cell.angle_gamma   90.00
#
_symmetry.space_group_name_H-M   'P 1'
#
loop_
_entity.id
_entity.type
_entity.pdbx_description
1 polymer ?
#
loop_
_entity_poly.entity_id
_entity_poly.type
_entity_poly.pdbx_seq_one_letter_code
_entity_poly.pdbx_strand_id
1 'polypeptide(L)'
;MKKLQIMAVNGKTSVYYLQNSVFEERTNRCQQYLQLVRTLLVKERETARRHLFVFTPNQLVVSPYAVLMDCGGAYPMSFVAKKPHIFDTIRPLDVFAHYGMTFGMRPDDAVTMFYDRVASSDGNINTVMLDTYRGFIVENFIGPSIFQNYVVERFTDPTYYYLFRKRIAQQLAVLSILEMLVRLSPLYLDDVYIRTSTGQLAAPRYTFTFDTDVERKVPFRLTPNLQRFLGFTLEGKTLFI
;
A
#
# COMPACT_ATOMS: atom_id res chain seq x y z
N MET A 1 -9.37 3.73 -11.77
CA MET A 1 -9.21 2.35 -12.28
C MET A 1 -10.56 1.78 -12.67
N LYS A 2 -10.65 1.08 -13.81
CA LYS A 2 -11.91 0.41 -14.20
C LYS A 2 -11.96 -0.98 -13.58
N LYS A 3 -13.08 -1.32 -12.96
CA LYS A 3 -13.32 -2.62 -12.32
C LYS A 3 -14.08 -3.51 -13.29
N LEU A 4 -13.57 -4.70 -13.55
CA LEU A 4 -14.18 -5.71 -14.39
C LEU A 4 -14.59 -6.89 -13.51
N GLN A 5 -15.79 -7.41 -13.73
CA GLN A 5 -16.28 -8.60 -13.05
C GLN A 5 -16.40 -9.72 -14.08
N ILE A 6 -15.74 -10.84 -13.81
CA ILE A 6 -15.75 -12.01 -14.68
C ILE A 6 -16.28 -13.17 -13.87
N MET A 7 -17.36 -13.78 -14.35
CA MET A 7 -17.95 -14.97 -13.76
C MET A 7 -17.41 -16.19 -14.50
N ALA A 8 -16.80 -17.09 -13.76
CA ALA A 8 -16.33 -18.36 -14.28
C ALA A 8 -17.48 -19.37 -14.40
N VAL A 9 -17.28 -20.41 -15.21
CA VAL A 9 -18.26 -21.49 -15.45
C VAL A 9 -18.65 -22.21 -14.16
N ASN A 10 -17.79 -22.15 -13.13
CA ASN A 10 -18.05 -22.71 -11.79
C ASN A 10 -18.98 -21.84 -10.91
N GLY A 11 -19.55 -20.76 -11.45
CA GLY A 11 -20.45 -19.85 -10.72
C GLY A 11 -19.75 -18.91 -9.72
N LYS A 12 -18.41 -18.90 -9.69
CA LYS A 12 -17.63 -17.94 -8.90
C LYS A 12 -17.31 -16.71 -9.74
N THR A 13 -17.42 -15.55 -9.11
CA THR A 13 -17.10 -14.26 -9.71
C THR A 13 -15.80 -13.74 -9.16
N SER A 14 -14.88 -13.46 -10.07
CA SER A 14 -13.61 -12.81 -9.82
C SER A 14 -13.69 -11.37 -10.30
N VAL A 15 -13.01 -10.49 -9.57
CA VAL A 15 -12.97 -9.07 -9.92
C VAL A 15 -11.55 -8.69 -10.27
N TYR A 16 -11.40 -8.05 -11.42
CA TYR A 16 -10.11 -7.57 -11.92
C TYR A 16 -10.13 -6.04 -12.02
N TYR A 17 -9.02 -5.40 -11.63
CA TYR A 17 -8.74 -4.02 -11.99
C TYR A 17 -8.04 -4.00 -13.33
N LEU A 18 -8.61 -3.24 -14.27
CA LEU A 18 -7.93 -2.87 -15.49
C LEU A 18 -7.06 -1.65 -15.20
N GLN A 19 -5.75 -1.88 -15.21
CA GLN A 19 -4.75 -0.84 -15.09
C GLN A 19 -4.14 -0.57 -16.46
N ASN A 20 -4.18 0.69 -16.88
CA ASN A 20 -3.40 1.15 -18.02
C ASN A 20 -1.98 1.35 -17.49
N SER A 21 -1.04 0.48 -17.87
CA SER A 21 0.37 0.65 -17.53
C SER A 21 1.18 0.60 -18.81
N VAL A 22 2.03 1.60 -19.00
CA VAL A 22 3.13 1.50 -19.96
C VAL A 22 4.17 0.60 -19.30
N PHE A 23 4.29 -0.63 -19.78
CA PHE A 23 5.34 -1.52 -19.32
C PHE A 23 6.68 -1.04 -19.84
N GLU A 24 7.56 -0.58 -18.95
CA GLU A 24 8.99 -0.50 -19.25
C GLU A 24 9.59 -1.91 -19.37
N GLU A 25 9.14 -2.84 -18.53
CA GLU A 25 9.55 -4.25 -18.58
C GLU A 25 8.40 -5.16 -19.03
N ARG A 26 8.61 -5.92 -20.11
CA ARG A 26 7.63 -6.90 -20.64
C ARG A 26 7.35 -8.07 -19.70
N THR A 27 8.16 -8.27 -18.66
CA THR A 27 8.10 -9.43 -17.77
C THR A 27 7.96 -8.99 -16.31
N ASN A 28 6.94 -9.48 -15.61
CA ASN A 28 6.70 -9.23 -14.18
C ASN A 28 7.68 -9.99 -13.26
N ARG A 29 9.00 -9.84 -13.49
CA ARG A 29 10.06 -10.56 -12.75
C ARG A 29 10.01 -10.27 -11.26
N CYS A 30 9.76 -9.01 -10.88
CA CYS A 30 9.63 -8.62 -9.48
C CYS A 30 8.48 -9.36 -8.79
N GLN A 31 7.32 -9.47 -9.44
CA GLN A 31 6.19 -10.20 -8.87
C GLN A 31 6.45 -11.71 -8.76
N GLN A 32 7.13 -12.29 -9.75
CA GLN A 32 7.56 -13.70 -9.70
C GLN A 32 8.57 -13.94 -8.56
N TYR A 33 9.51 -13.02 -8.36
CA TYR A 33 10.43 -13.06 -7.23
C TYR A 33 9.69 -12.99 -5.89
N LEU A 34 8.74 -12.06 -5.74
CA LEU A 34 7.91 -11.97 -4.53
C LEU A 34 7.06 -13.24 -4.29
N GLN A 35 6.62 -13.91 -5.35
CA GLN A 35 5.97 -15.23 -5.26
C GLN A 35 6.95 -16.30 -4.76
N LEU A 36 8.19 -16.33 -5.26
CA LEU A 36 9.22 -17.24 -4.76
C LEU A 36 9.50 -16.97 -3.27
N VAL A 37 9.72 -15.71 -2.89
CA VAL A 37 9.93 -15.32 -1.48
C VAL A 37 8.77 -15.77 -0.61
N ARG A 38 7.52 -15.63 -1.06
CA ARG A 38 6.35 -16.15 -0.36
C ARG A 38 6.47 -17.66 -0.09
N THR A 39 6.86 -18.46 -1.09
CA THR A 39 7.02 -19.91 -0.90
C THR A 39 8.10 -20.26 0.11
N LEU A 40 9.20 -19.52 0.14
CA LEU A 40 10.29 -19.69 1.11
C LEU A 40 9.84 -19.31 2.53
N LEU A 41 9.16 -18.18 2.69
CA LEU A 41 8.64 -17.73 3.99
C LEU A 41 7.60 -18.68 4.57
N VAL A 42 6.81 -19.35 3.75
CA VAL A 42 5.82 -20.34 4.25
C VAL A 42 6.50 -21.66 4.66
N LYS A 43 7.68 -21.97 4.09
CA LYS A 43 8.43 -23.19 4.41
C LYS A 43 9.13 -23.11 5.77
N GLU A 44 9.60 -21.92 6.14
CA GLU A 44 10.30 -21.68 7.40
C GLU A 44 9.33 -21.71 8.61
N ARG A 45 9.75 -22.37 9.70
CA ARG A 45 8.89 -22.65 10.86
C ARG A 45 8.43 -21.39 11.59
N GLU A 46 9.34 -20.47 11.86
CA GLU A 46 9.06 -19.26 12.66
C GLU A 46 8.20 -18.25 11.89
N THR A 47 8.44 -18.10 10.59
CA THR A 47 7.63 -17.27 9.69
C THR A 47 6.25 -17.87 9.47
N ALA A 48 6.14 -19.19 9.29
CA ALA A 48 4.86 -19.88 9.16
C ALA A 48 4.01 -19.77 10.44
N ARG A 49 4.62 -19.95 11.62
CA ARG A 49 3.95 -19.79 12.93
C ARG A 49 3.39 -18.37 13.11
N ARG A 50 4.12 -17.36 12.63
CA ARG A 50 3.70 -15.96 12.70
C ARG A 50 2.77 -15.55 11.54
N HIS A 51 2.52 -16.45 10.59
CA HIS A 51 1.81 -16.18 9.34
C HIS A 51 2.39 -15.00 8.55
N LEU A 52 3.72 -14.94 8.48
CA LEU A 52 4.45 -13.97 7.65
C LEU A 52 4.49 -14.49 6.22
N PHE A 53 3.87 -13.73 5.31
CA PHE A 53 3.91 -14.02 3.88
C PHE A 53 3.74 -12.73 3.10
N VAL A 54 4.33 -12.70 1.90
CA VAL A 54 4.10 -11.63 0.94
C VAL A 54 2.81 -11.93 0.19
N PHE A 55 1.90 -10.95 0.10
CA PHE A 55 0.73 -11.05 -0.76
C PHE A 55 1.06 -10.47 -2.15
N THR A 56 1.10 -11.33 -3.14
CA THR A 56 1.27 -10.97 -4.56
C THR A 56 -0.06 -11.19 -5.29
N PRO A 57 -0.68 -10.13 -5.82
CA PRO A 57 -1.88 -10.28 -6.63
C PRO A 57 -1.52 -10.88 -7.99
N ASN A 58 -2.43 -11.69 -8.53
CA ASN A 58 -2.24 -12.25 -9.86
C ASN A 58 -2.37 -11.13 -10.90
N GLN A 59 -1.34 -10.97 -11.73
CA GLN A 59 -1.30 -9.99 -12.81
C GLN A 59 -1.28 -10.74 -14.14
N LEU A 60 -2.25 -10.44 -14.99
CA LEU A 60 -2.34 -10.94 -16.36
C LEU A 60 -2.12 -9.79 -17.33
N VAL A 61 -1.06 -9.88 -18.13
CA VAL A 61 -0.78 -8.91 -19.19
C VAL A 61 -1.70 -9.22 -20.36
N VAL A 62 -2.65 -8.32 -20.64
CA VAL A 62 -3.61 -8.47 -21.77
C VAL A 62 -3.06 -7.82 -23.03
N SER A 63 -2.38 -6.69 -22.87
CA SER A 63 -1.81 -5.88 -23.94
C SER A 63 -0.56 -5.17 -23.43
N PRO A 64 0.37 -4.72 -24.31
CA PRO A 64 1.52 -3.91 -23.91
C PRO A 64 1.18 -2.65 -23.08
N TYR A 65 -0.07 -2.21 -23.11
CA TYR A 65 -0.56 -1.04 -22.38
C TYR A 65 -1.60 -1.36 -21.30
N ALA A 66 -1.97 -2.64 -21.11
CA ALA A 66 -3.09 -3.02 -20.25
C ALA A 66 -2.83 -4.30 -19.44
N VAL A 67 -3.07 -4.19 -18.14
CA VAL A 67 -2.92 -5.28 -17.16
C VAL A 67 -4.23 -5.50 -16.44
N LEU A 68 -4.58 -6.78 -16.29
CA LEU A 68 -5.61 -7.21 -15.38
C LEU A 68 -4.96 -7.67 -14.08
N MET A 69 -5.27 -6.96 -13.00
CA MET A 69 -4.84 -7.30 -11.66
C MET A 69 -6.02 -7.86 -10.88
N ASP A 70 -5.84 -9.04 -10.29
CA ASP A 70 -6.87 -9.64 -9.43
C ASP A 70 -7.06 -8.80 -8.15
N CYS A 71 -8.29 -8.41 -7.86
CA CYS A 71 -8.69 -7.73 -6.61
C CYS A 71 -8.70 -8.70 -5.42
N GLY A 72 -8.52 -9.99 -5.71
CA GLY A 72 -8.19 -11.06 -4.81
C GLY A 72 -9.40 -11.82 -4.32
N GLY A 73 -9.67 -12.89 -5.06
CA GLY A 73 -10.58 -13.95 -4.67
C GLY A 73 -11.71 -14.14 -5.67
N ALA A 74 -12.08 -15.39 -5.86
CA ALA A 74 -13.27 -15.78 -6.59
C ALA A 74 -14.36 -16.16 -5.58
N TYR A 75 -15.42 -15.37 -5.50
CA TYR A 75 -16.51 -15.59 -4.56
C TYR A 75 -17.79 -16.01 -5.29
N PRO A 76 -18.63 -16.89 -4.72
CA PRO A 76 -19.93 -17.21 -5.30
C PRO A 76 -20.77 -15.94 -5.48
N MET A 77 -21.52 -15.84 -6.57
CA MET A 77 -22.38 -14.67 -6.83
C MET A 77 -23.36 -14.38 -5.69
N SER A 78 -23.89 -15.42 -5.05
CA SER A 78 -24.76 -15.27 -3.88
C SER A 78 -24.08 -14.57 -2.69
N PHE A 79 -22.77 -14.75 -2.54
CA PHE A 79 -21.99 -14.10 -1.49
C PHE A 79 -21.64 -12.66 -1.85
N VAL A 80 -21.29 -12.41 -3.11
CA VAL A 80 -21.02 -11.06 -3.63
C VAL A 80 -22.27 -10.18 -3.53
N ALA A 81 -23.45 -10.73 -3.86
CA ALA A 81 -24.72 -10.03 -3.74
C ALA A 81 -25.07 -9.67 -2.28
N LYS A 82 -24.75 -10.57 -1.32
CA LYS A 82 -24.98 -10.33 0.12
C LYS A 82 -23.95 -9.39 0.75
N LYS A 83 -22.71 -9.35 0.23
CA LYS A 83 -21.62 -8.53 0.75
C LYS A 83 -20.90 -7.80 -0.39
N PRO A 84 -21.49 -6.71 -0.92
CA PRO A 84 -20.93 -5.98 -2.06
C PRO A 84 -19.56 -5.35 -1.75
N HIS A 85 -19.29 -5.04 -0.47
CA HIS A 85 -18.03 -4.47 0.01
C HIS A 85 -16.88 -5.49 0.14
N ILE A 86 -17.05 -6.73 -0.30
CA ILE A 86 -16.01 -7.76 -0.14
C ILE A 86 -14.73 -7.47 -0.95
N PHE A 87 -14.89 -6.85 -2.11
CA PHE A 87 -13.81 -6.46 -3.02
C PHE A 87 -13.29 -5.05 -2.75
N ASP A 88 -13.73 -4.45 -1.65
CA ASP A 88 -13.38 -3.09 -1.32
C ASP A 88 -11.90 -3.00 -0.92
N THR A 89 -11.24 -1.99 -1.46
CA THR A 89 -9.79 -1.82 -1.37
C THR A 89 -9.50 -0.39 -0.96
N ILE A 90 -8.64 -0.23 0.04
CA ILE A 90 -8.17 1.06 0.52
C ILE A 90 -6.84 1.34 -0.17
N ARG A 91 -6.77 2.48 -0.87
CA ARG A 91 -5.51 3.05 -1.32
C ARG A 91 -5.17 4.24 -0.41
N PRO A 92 -3.99 4.28 0.21
CA PRO A 92 -3.59 5.39 1.06
C PRO A 92 -3.69 6.76 0.35
N LEU A 93 -3.44 6.83 -0.95
CA LEU A 93 -3.62 8.06 -1.72
C LEU A 93 -5.08 8.51 -1.78
N ASP A 94 -6.03 7.58 -1.96
CA ASP A 94 -7.46 7.91 -1.96
C ASP A 94 -7.92 8.40 -0.58
N VAL A 95 -7.37 7.80 0.49
CA VAL A 95 -7.63 8.26 1.88
C VAL A 95 -7.13 9.68 2.06
N PHE A 96 -5.92 9.97 1.57
CA PHE A 96 -5.36 11.31 1.62
C PHE A 96 -6.19 12.31 0.81
N ALA A 97 -6.65 11.94 -0.39
CA ALA A 97 -7.52 12.80 -1.19
C ALA A 97 -8.88 13.04 -0.51
N HIS A 98 -9.47 12.02 0.11
CA HIS A 98 -10.77 12.13 0.78
C HIS A 98 -10.73 13.07 1.99
N TYR A 99 -9.77 12.87 2.90
CA TYR A 99 -9.60 13.77 4.04
C TYR A 99 -8.99 15.11 3.63
N GLY A 100 -8.09 15.14 2.65
CA GLY A 100 -7.56 16.38 2.08
C GLY A 100 -8.67 17.31 1.62
N MET A 101 -9.69 16.78 0.92
CA MET A 101 -10.87 17.57 0.54
C MET A 101 -11.64 18.13 1.74
N THR A 102 -11.71 17.41 2.87
CA THR A 102 -12.33 17.96 4.10
C THR A 102 -11.56 19.14 4.69
N PHE A 103 -10.25 19.19 4.45
CA PHE A 103 -9.39 20.32 4.79
C PHE A 103 -9.20 21.32 3.63
N GLY A 104 -9.91 21.14 2.51
CA GLY A 104 -9.85 22.02 1.34
C GLY A 104 -8.59 21.90 0.49
N MET A 105 -7.83 20.79 0.60
CA MET A 105 -6.58 20.58 -0.13
C MET A 105 -6.63 19.31 -1.00
N ARG A 106 -6.25 19.42 -2.27
CA ARG A 106 -5.99 18.25 -3.11
C ARG A 106 -4.55 17.78 -2.93
N PRO A 107 -4.24 16.50 -3.26
CA PRO A 107 -2.87 16.01 -3.22
C PRO A 107 -1.89 16.85 -4.06
N ASP A 108 -2.34 17.31 -5.23
CA ASP A 108 -1.53 18.13 -6.13
C ASP A 108 -1.24 19.53 -5.56
N ASP A 109 -2.21 20.11 -4.83
CA ASP A 109 -2.05 21.40 -4.17
C ASP A 109 -0.99 21.31 -3.07
N ALA A 110 -0.99 20.22 -2.30
CA ALA A 110 0.01 19.98 -1.25
C ALA A 110 1.43 19.86 -1.82
N VAL A 111 1.58 19.24 -2.99
CA VAL A 111 2.87 19.15 -3.70
C VAL A 111 3.30 20.54 -4.18
N THR A 112 2.40 21.31 -4.78
CA THR A 112 2.69 22.66 -5.28
C THR A 112 3.10 23.58 -4.14
N MET A 113 2.34 23.60 -3.04
CA MET A 113 2.66 24.39 -1.85
C MET A 113 3.99 24.01 -1.21
N PHE A 114 4.36 22.72 -1.24
CA PHE A 114 5.67 22.27 -0.76
C PHE A 114 6.80 22.87 -1.60
N TYR A 115 6.70 22.78 -2.92
CA TYR A 115 7.72 23.33 -3.82
C TYR A 115 7.75 24.86 -3.79
N ASP A 116 6.62 25.54 -3.68
CA ASP A 116 6.56 27.00 -3.56
C ASP A 116 7.25 27.50 -2.29
N ARG A 117 7.03 26.82 -1.14
CA ARG A 117 7.70 27.16 0.13
C ARG A 117 9.21 26.91 0.07
N VAL A 118 9.64 25.82 -0.58
CA VAL A 118 11.06 25.53 -0.79
C VAL A 118 11.69 26.54 -1.73
N ALA A 119 10.99 26.95 -2.80
CA ALA A 119 11.48 27.95 -3.76
C ALA A 119 11.54 29.37 -3.18
N SER A 120 10.65 29.71 -2.24
CA SER A 120 10.58 31.04 -1.61
C SER A 120 11.61 31.25 -0.49
N SER A 121 12.36 30.22 -0.11
CA SER A 121 13.26 30.26 1.06
C SER A 121 14.74 30.27 0.64
N ASP A 122 15.47 31.33 0.97
CA ASP A 122 16.91 31.50 0.63
C ASP A 122 17.88 30.75 1.58
N GLY A 123 17.42 29.67 2.21
CA GLY A 123 18.18 28.89 3.18
C GLY A 123 18.87 27.65 2.60
N ASN A 124 19.60 26.91 3.45
CA ASN A 124 20.08 25.59 3.08
C ASN A 124 18.89 24.67 2.77
N ILE A 125 18.85 24.12 1.57
CA ILE A 125 17.71 23.36 1.03
C ILE A 125 17.26 22.26 1.98
N ASN A 126 18.21 21.55 2.62
CA ASN A 126 17.89 20.44 3.52
C ASN A 126 17.16 20.88 4.80
N THR A 127 17.51 22.04 5.38
CA THR A 127 16.86 22.54 6.60
C THR A 127 15.48 23.11 6.27
N VAL A 128 15.37 23.86 5.17
CA VAL A 128 14.09 24.39 4.66
C VAL A 128 13.11 23.26 4.36
N MET A 129 13.56 22.17 3.72
CA MET A 129 12.70 21.01 3.45
C MET A 129 12.19 20.35 4.74
N LEU A 130 13.04 20.22 5.76
CA LEU A 130 12.65 19.64 7.05
C LEU A 130 11.68 20.54 7.81
N ASP A 131 11.91 21.85 7.81
CA ASP A 131 11.04 22.82 8.49
C ASP A 131 9.69 22.93 7.77
N THR A 132 9.70 22.92 6.44
CA THR A 132 8.48 22.86 5.63
C THR A 132 7.70 21.58 5.91
N TYR A 133 8.37 20.42 5.92
CA TYR A 133 7.75 19.13 6.25
C TYR A 133 7.18 19.10 7.68
N ARG A 134 7.90 19.65 8.66
CA ARG A 134 7.41 19.81 10.03
C ARG A 134 6.19 20.72 10.08
N GLY A 135 6.20 21.83 9.33
CA GLY A 135 5.04 22.71 9.16
C GLY A 135 3.82 21.95 8.66
N PHE A 136 3.95 21.15 7.58
CA PHE A 136 2.84 20.35 7.06
C PHE A 136 2.27 19.33 8.06
N ILE A 137 3.12 18.77 8.95
CA ILE A 137 2.70 17.79 9.97
C ILE A 137 2.10 18.47 11.21
N VAL A 138 2.71 19.57 11.67
CA VAL A 138 2.36 20.24 12.94
C VAL A 138 1.21 21.23 12.74
N GLU A 139 1.12 21.90 11.59
CA GLU A 139 0.07 22.89 11.28
C GLU A 139 -1.29 22.26 10.89
N ASN A 140 -1.46 20.94 11.04
CA ASN A 140 -2.71 20.19 10.85
C ASN A 140 -3.19 19.93 9.41
N PHE A 141 -2.41 20.23 8.37
CA PHE A 141 -2.86 19.94 6.99
C PHE A 141 -3.02 18.44 6.72
N ILE A 142 -2.18 17.61 7.35
CA ILE A 142 -2.24 16.15 7.24
C ILE A 142 -2.11 15.57 8.64
N GLY A 143 -3.22 15.58 9.39
CA GLY A 143 -3.25 15.02 10.75
C GLY A 143 -2.69 13.58 10.77
N PRO A 144 -1.82 13.22 11.73
CA PRO A 144 -1.16 11.90 11.78
C PRO A 144 -2.13 10.74 12.03
N SER A 145 -3.40 11.05 12.30
CA SER A 145 -4.48 10.09 12.52
C SER A 145 -5.40 9.91 11.32
N ILE A 146 -5.18 10.57 10.18
CA ILE A 146 -6.08 10.49 9.01
C ILE A 146 -6.32 9.04 8.60
N PHE A 147 -5.26 8.27 8.43
CA PHE A 147 -5.38 6.87 8.03
C PHE A 147 -6.07 6.01 9.11
N GLN A 148 -5.80 6.31 10.39
CA GLN A 148 -6.44 5.62 11.50
C GLN A 148 -7.94 5.90 11.56
N ASN A 149 -8.34 7.16 11.44
CA ASN A 149 -9.74 7.59 11.47
C ASN A 149 -10.52 6.96 10.31
N TYR A 150 -9.94 6.98 9.10
CA TYR A 150 -10.57 6.34 7.94
C TYR A 150 -10.87 4.86 8.16
N VAL A 151 -9.91 4.15 8.76
CA VAL A 151 -10.06 2.73 9.03
C VAL A 151 -11.11 2.52 10.13
N VAL A 152 -11.07 3.29 11.21
CA VAL A 152 -12.03 3.19 12.32
C VAL A 152 -13.46 3.44 11.86
N GLU A 153 -13.69 4.42 10.98
CA GLU A 153 -15.02 4.70 10.41
C GLU A 153 -15.58 3.52 9.59
N ARG A 154 -14.71 2.69 9.01
CA ARG A 154 -15.09 1.58 8.13
C ARG A 154 -15.28 0.24 8.84
N PHE A 155 -14.65 0.05 10.00
CA PHE A 155 -14.76 -1.17 10.79
C PHE A 155 -15.67 -0.94 12.01
N THR A 156 -16.91 -1.45 11.93
CA THR A 156 -17.90 -1.34 13.02
C THR A 156 -17.58 -2.24 14.22
N ASP A 157 -16.80 -3.30 14.03
CA ASP A 157 -16.43 -4.26 15.07
C ASP A 157 -14.95 -4.11 15.47
N PRO A 158 -14.66 -3.84 16.76
CA PRO A 158 -13.30 -3.74 17.29
C PRO A 158 -12.42 -4.98 17.03
N THR A 159 -13.02 -6.17 16.96
CA THR A 159 -12.30 -7.43 16.74
C THR A 159 -11.72 -7.47 15.33
N TYR A 160 -12.53 -7.14 14.32
CA TYR A 160 -12.08 -7.05 12.93
C TYR A 160 -11.04 -5.95 12.76
N TYR A 161 -11.21 -4.79 13.41
CA TYR A 161 -10.21 -3.73 13.41
C TYR A 161 -8.84 -4.19 13.97
N TYR A 162 -8.83 -4.89 15.11
CA TYR A 162 -7.59 -5.41 15.69
C TYR A 162 -6.90 -6.43 14.77
N LEU A 163 -7.66 -7.37 14.20
CA LEU A 163 -7.13 -8.37 13.27
C LEU A 163 -6.58 -7.71 12.00
N PHE A 164 -7.30 -6.73 11.44
CA PHE A 164 -6.88 -5.96 10.28
C PHE A 164 -5.56 -5.24 10.54
N ARG A 165 -5.46 -4.49 11.64
CA ARG A 165 -4.23 -3.81 12.06
C ARG A 165 -3.07 -4.79 12.26
N LYS A 166 -3.31 -5.94 12.89
CA LYS A 166 -2.31 -7.01 13.05
C LYS A 166 -1.79 -7.53 11.71
N ARG A 167 -2.67 -7.74 10.73
CA ARG A 167 -2.28 -8.25 9.40
C ARG A 167 -1.48 -7.23 8.61
N ILE A 168 -1.88 -5.96 8.62
CA ILE A 168 -1.13 -4.88 7.97
C ILE A 168 0.26 -4.75 8.58
N ALA A 169 0.38 -4.78 9.91
CA ALA A 169 1.68 -4.70 10.58
C ALA A 169 2.65 -5.80 10.09
N GLN A 170 2.16 -7.04 10.00
CA GLN A 170 2.96 -8.18 9.55
C GLN A 170 3.39 -8.04 8.09
N GLN A 171 2.49 -7.64 7.21
CA GLN A 171 2.79 -7.55 5.78
C GLN A 171 3.64 -6.34 5.44
N LEU A 172 3.41 -5.20 6.09
CA LEU A 172 4.25 -4.02 5.95
C LEU A 172 5.68 -4.33 6.41
N ALA A 173 5.85 -5.05 7.53
CA ALA A 173 7.17 -5.42 8.01
C ALA A 173 7.96 -6.26 7.00
N VAL A 174 7.31 -7.29 6.43
CA VAL A 174 7.92 -8.14 5.40
C VAL A 174 8.28 -7.32 4.15
N LEU A 175 7.38 -6.44 3.68
CA LEU A 175 7.66 -5.58 2.52
C LEU A 175 8.80 -4.59 2.79
N SER A 176 8.86 -3.97 3.98
CA SER A 176 9.93 -3.06 4.37
C SER A 176 11.30 -3.74 4.38
N ILE A 177 11.37 -4.98 4.90
CA ILE A 177 12.60 -5.77 4.89
C ILE A 177 13.01 -6.10 3.45
N LEU A 178 12.06 -6.47 2.59
CA LEU A 178 12.35 -6.76 1.18
C LEU A 178 12.78 -5.51 0.39
N GLU A 179 12.20 -4.36 0.69
CA GLU A 179 12.60 -3.06 0.12
C GLU A 179 14.05 -2.74 0.46
N MET A 180 14.44 -2.98 1.72
CA MET A 180 15.81 -2.78 2.20
C MET A 180 16.82 -3.80 1.64
N LEU A 181 16.49 -5.10 1.64
CA LEU A 181 17.42 -6.17 1.25
C LEU A 181 17.63 -6.26 -0.26
N VAL A 182 16.57 -6.08 -1.05
CA VAL A 182 16.57 -6.37 -2.50
C VAL A 182 16.53 -5.07 -3.32
N ARG A 183 16.61 -3.91 -2.66
CA ARG A 183 16.49 -2.58 -3.29
C ARG A 183 15.30 -2.52 -4.26
N LEU A 184 14.12 -2.89 -3.77
CA LEU A 184 12.87 -2.69 -4.52
C LEU A 184 12.58 -1.19 -4.66
N SER A 185 11.80 -0.80 -5.67
CA SER A 185 11.35 0.57 -5.85
C SER A 185 10.68 1.11 -4.57
N PRO A 186 10.72 2.43 -4.32
CA PRO A 186 10.05 2.99 -3.15
C PRO A 186 8.57 2.66 -3.15
N LEU A 187 8.01 2.35 -1.98
CA LEU A 187 6.59 2.03 -1.87
C LEU A 187 5.73 3.29 -2.04
N TYR A 188 5.21 3.58 -3.24
CA TYR A 188 4.36 4.75 -3.47
C TYR A 188 2.93 4.59 -2.92
N LEU A 189 2.31 5.70 -2.47
CA LEU A 189 0.95 5.68 -1.89
C LEU A 189 -0.13 5.28 -2.91
N ASP A 190 0.09 5.54 -4.21
CA ASP A 190 -0.80 5.12 -5.30
C ASP A 190 -0.65 3.62 -5.62
N ASP A 191 0.54 3.08 -5.35
CA ASP A 191 0.87 1.69 -5.65
C ASP A 191 0.45 0.74 -4.52
N VAL A 192 0.03 1.26 -3.36
CA VAL A 192 -0.39 0.45 -2.23
C VAL A 192 -1.88 0.13 -2.30
N TYR A 193 -2.20 -1.15 -2.24
CA TYR A 193 -3.56 -1.68 -2.19
C TYR A 193 -3.76 -2.47 -0.90
N ILE A 194 -4.72 -2.06 -0.08
CA ILE A 194 -5.08 -2.76 1.16
C ILE A 194 -6.49 -3.30 1.04
N ARG A 195 -6.66 -4.62 1.04
CA ARG A 195 -8.01 -5.22 1.02
C ARG A 195 -8.67 -5.08 2.39
N THR A 196 -9.88 -4.53 2.45
CA THR A 196 -10.62 -4.37 3.71
C THR A 196 -11.07 -5.70 4.32
N SER A 197 -11.47 -6.66 3.47
CA SER A 197 -12.01 -7.95 3.91
C SER A 197 -10.96 -8.89 4.51
N THR A 198 -9.71 -8.83 4.04
CA THR A 198 -8.63 -9.73 4.48
C THR A 198 -7.47 -9.02 5.18
N GLY A 199 -7.39 -7.69 5.11
CA GLY A 199 -6.23 -6.92 5.58
C GLY A 199 -4.96 -7.19 4.79
N GLN A 200 -5.08 -7.66 3.54
CA GLN A 200 -3.94 -7.96 2.67
C GLN A 200 -3.45 -6.70 1.95
N LEU A 201 -2.16 -6.39 2.13
CA LEU A 201 -1.38 -5.33 1.52
C LEU A 201 -0.69 -5.88 0.26
N ALA A 202 -0.94 -5.24 -0.87
CA ALA A 202 -0.31 -5.53 -2.16
C ALA A 202 0.33 -4.27 -2.74
N ALA A 203 1.46 -4.45 -3.41
CA ALA A 203 2.11 -3.43 -4.20
C ALA A 203 2.48 -4.03 -5.58
N PRO A 204 1.62 -3.86 -6.61
CA PRO A 204 1.78 -4.50 -7.90
C PRO A 204 2.91 -3.90 -8.75
N ARG A 205 3.28 -2.64 -8.51
CA ARG A 205 4.22 -1.87 -9.33
C ARG A 205 5.66 -1.87 -8.82
N TYR A 206 6.01 -2.80 -7.94
CA TYR A 206 7.41 -2.95 -7.52
C TYR A 206 8.32 -3.28 -8.70
N THR A 207 9.40 -2.52 -8.83
CA THR A 207 10.51 -2.77 -9.76
C THR A 207 11.83 -2.93 -9.00
N PHE A 208 12.83 -3.57 -9.60
CA PHE A 208 14.17 -3.63 -9.02
C PHE A 208 14.94 -2.37 -9.37
N THR A 209 15.54 -1.72 -8.37
CA THR A 209 16.29 -0.46 -8.55
C THR A 209 17.77 -0.64 -8.21
N PHE A 210 18.39 -1.67 -8.78
CA PHE A 210 19.81 -1.95 -8.54
C PHE A 210 20.75 -0.93 -9.19
N ASP A 211 20.31 -0.34 -10.31
CA ASP A 211 21.15 0.45 -11.22
C ASP A 211 21.09 1.97 -10.97
N THR A 212 20.17 2.42 -10.12
CA THR A 212 20.03 3.84 -9.79
C THR A 212 20.90 4.20 -8.60
N ASP A 213 21.96 4.98 -8.82
CA ASP A 213 22.81 5.63 -7.80
C ASP A 213 22.07 6.71 -6.98
N VAL A 214 20.76 6.58 -6.82
CA VAL A 214 19.97 7.50 -6.00
C VAL A 214 20.15 7.09 -4.54
N GLU A 215 20.96 7.87 -3.82
CA GLU A 215 21.16 7.71 -2.38
C GLU A 215 19.82 7.89 -1.65
N ARG A 216 19.22 6.78 -1.22
CA ARG A 216 17.95 6.80 -0.49
C ARG A 216 18.20 7.25 0.94
N LYS A 217 17.72 8.45 1.28
CA LYS A 217 17.72 8.97 2.66
C LYS A 217 16.94 8.09 3.65
N VAL A 218 15.95 7.33 3.16
CA VAL A 218 15.10 6.46 3.99
C VAL A 218 15.11 5.04 3.41
N PRO A 219 15.39 3.99 4.22
CA PRO A 219 15.52 2.62 3.73
C PRO A 219 14.19 1.97 3.32
N PHE A 220 13.10 2.32 4.01
CA PHE A 220 11.74 1.83 3.73
C PHE A 220 10.70 2.85 4.19
N ARG A 221 9.51 2.84 3.59
CA ARG A 221 8.47 3.85 3.91
C ARG A 221 7.72 3.52 5.21
N LEU A 222 8.05 4.25 6.29
CA LEU A 222 7.24 4.32 7.50
C LEU A 222 6.86 5.78 7.79
N THR A 223 5.72 6.21 7.24
CA THR A 223 5.20 7.57 7.45
C THR A 223 4.59 7.75 8.85
N PRO A 224 4.49 8.99 9.37
CA PRO A 224 3.83 9.27 10.64
C PRO A 224 2.39 8.72 10.73
N ASN A 225 1.64 8.75 9.62
CA ASN A 225 0.29 8.16 9.54
C ASN A 225 0.29 6.64 9.76
N LEU A 226 1.22 5.94 9.11
CA LEU A 226 1.38 4.49 9.29
C LEU A 226 1.89 4.18 10.70
N GLN A 227 2.81 4.98 11.21
CA GLN A 227 3.35 4.81 12.56
C GLN A 227 2.24 4.96 13.62
N ARG A 228 1.41 6.01 13.52
CA ARG A 228 0.30 6.25 14.43
C ARG A 228 -0.74 5.13 14.34
N PHE A 229 -1.09 4.70 13.13
CA PHE A 229 -2.01 3.59 12.89
C PHE A 229 -1.50 2.29 13.53
N LEU A 230 -0.21 1.97 13.38
CA LEU A 230 0.38 0.75 13.93
C LEU A 230 0.60 0.83 15.44
N GLY A 231 0.88 2.01 16.03
CA GLY A 231 1.05 2.24 17.47
C GLY A 231 1.88 1.14 18.16
N PHE A 232 1.40 0.58 19.28
CA PHE A 232 2.11 -0.49 20.02
C PHE A 232 2.42 -1.77 19.23
N THR A 233 1.75 -2.00 18.08
CA THR A 233 2.11 -3.15 17.24
C THR A 233 3.46 -2.98 16.55
N LEU A 234 4.02 -1.76 16.56
CA LEU A 234 5.33 -1.46 16.00
C LEU A 234 6.46 -2.19 16.73
N GLU A 235 6.47 -2.10 18.06
CA GLU A 235 7.54 -2.64 18.91
C GLU A 235 7.50 -4.16 18.99
N GLY A 236 6.32 -4.78 18.99
CA GLY A 236 6.20 -6.23 19.12
C GLY A 236 6.29 -7.03 17.82
N LYS A 237 5.88 -6.47 16.67
CA LYS A 237 5.71 -7.24 15.42
C LYS A 237 6.56 -6.77 14.24
N THR A 238 7.01 -5.51 14.24
CA THR A 238 7.86 -4.96 13.18
C THR A 238 9.35 -4.99 13.56
N LEU A 239 9.67 -4.94 14.86
CA LEU A 239 11.05 -4.93 15.37
C LEU A 239 11.63 -6.33 15.68
N PHE A 240 10.79 -7.36 15.81
CA PHE A 240 11.21 -8.74 16.15
C PHE A 240 11.13 -9.74 14.97
N ILE A 241 11.14 -9.23 13.73
CA ILE A 241 11.37 -10.03 12.52
C ILE A 241 12.85 -9.86 12.17
#